data_AF-A0A7S1MAY4-F1
#
_entry.id   AF-A0A7S1MAY4-F1
#
_cell.length_a   1.000
_cell.length_b   1.000
_cell.length_c   1.000
_cell.angle_alpha   90.00
_cell.angle_beta   90.00
_cell.angle_gamma   90.00
#
_symmetry.space_group_name_H-M   'P 1'
#
loop_
_entity.id
_entity.type
_entity.pdbx_description
1 polymer ?
#
loop_
_entity_poly.entity_id
_entity_poly.type
_entity_poly.pdbx_seq_one_letter_code
_entity_poly.pdbx_strand_id
1 'polypeptide(L)'
;DVDGTTFATFAANGLSIPFGFEGAMESLEGSAPTELVTLGDVCHCPSTKISGLLFPSKFFQSGDAALVPCSTASPHERELVIENVCGGVIHVAASFGVVHVRDCSGQLEVALAASAALVVQRCHNVTVHAAAKTTEIHDSQFVTLALFSEEPPTIGEGCKAIELCTLNMTVPGWETLLAEVSVDI
;
A
#
# COMPACT_ATOMS: atom_id res chain seq x y z
N ASP A 1 -10.36 31.72 30.09
CA ASP A 1 -9.92 30.33 29.88
C ASP A 1 -10.84 29.64 28.91
N VAL A 2 -10.28 29.35 27.74
CA VAL A 2 -10.91 28.58 26.67
C VAL A 2 -10.29 27.19 26.76
N ASP A 3 -11.11 26.14 26.85
CA ASP A 3 -10.84 24.95 26.05
C ASP A 3 -12.14 24.20 25.79
N GLY A 4 -12.57 24.29 24.53
CA GLY A 4 -13.72 23.61 23.99
C GLY A 4 -13.24 22.42 23.17
N THR A 5 -13.71 21.22 23.52
CA THR A 5 -13.50 20.02 22.71
C THR A 5 -14.76 19.76 21.92
N THR A 6 -14.77 20.21 20.66
CA THR A 6 -15.83 19.90 19.70
C THR A 6 -15.47 18.60 18.99
N PHE A 7 -16.28 17.57 19.19
CA PHE A 7 -16.26 16.35 18.38
C PHE A 7 -16.91 16.65 17.03
N ALA A 8 -16.18 16.40 15.94
CA ALA A 8 -16.73 16.42 14.60
C ALA A 8 -16.86 14.99 14.08
N THR A 9 -18.09 14.46 14.13
CA THR A 9 -18.51 13.29 13.35
C THR A 9 -18.71 13.76 11.91
N PHE A 10 -17.88 13.28 10.98
CA PHE A 10 -18.09 13.53 9.56
C PHE A 10 -18.93 12.40 8.96
N ALA A 11 -20.14 12.77 8.56
CA ALA A 11 -21.04 11.94 7.79
C ALA A 11 -20.46 11.72 6.38
N ALA A 12 -20.45 10.46 5.95
CA ALA A 12 -20.16 10.06 4.59
C ALA A 12 -21.22 10.61 3.64
N ASN A 13 -20.86 11.62 2.85
CA ASN A 13 -21.61 11.98 1.66
C ASN A 13 -20.91 11.32 0.47
N GLY A 14 -21.54 10.26 -0.03
CA GLY A 14 -21.15 9.58 -1.25
C GLY A 14 -21.16 10.55 -2.43
N LEU A 15 -20.00 10.73 -3.04
CA LEU A 15 -19.87 11.21 -4.41
C LEU A 15 -19.04 10.16 -5.17
N SER A 16 -19.75 9.27 -5.85
CA SER A 16 -19.15 8.39 -6.85
C SER A 16 -18.73 9.25 -8.04
N ILE A 17 -17.43 9.40 -8.26
CA ILE A 17 -16.89 9.98 -9.49
C ILE A 17 -16.54 8.80 -10.41
N PRO A 18 -17.21 8.63 -11.57
CA PRO A 18 -16.79 7.64 -12.54
C PRO A 18 -15.57 8.16 -13.29
N PHE A 19 -14.42 7.51 -13.14
CA PHE A 19 -13.32 7.68 -14.10
C PHE A 19 -13.61 6.82 -15.33
N GLY A 20 -14.36 7.41 -16.27
CA GLY A 20 -14.38 6.98 -17.66
C GLY A 20 -13.15 7.54 -18.37
N PHE A 21 -12.32 6.64 -18.91
CA PHE A 21 -11.19 7.00 -19.77
C PHE A 21 -11.72 7.35 -21.17
N GLU A 22 -12.10 8.61 -21.41
CA GLU A 22 -12.29 9.12 -22.76
C GLU A 22 -11.91 10.61 -22.87
N GLY A 23 -10.74 10.86 -23.48
CA GLY A 23 -10.42 12.02 -24.29
C GLY A 23 -10.37 13.41 -23.64
N ALA A 24 -9.18 13.83 -23.19
CA ALA A 24 -8.72 15.21 -23.35
C ALA A 24 -7.18 15.25 -23.41
N MET A 25 -6.66 15.38 -24.62
CA MET A 25 -5.26 15.63 -24.92
C MET A 25 -5.00 17.13 -24.75
N GLU A 26 -4.49 17.54 -23.59
CA GLU A 26 -3.81 18.83 -23.44
C GLU A 26 -2.46 18.64 -22.77
N SER A 27 -1.49 19.34 -23.36
CA SER A 27 -0.06 19.16 -23.24
C SER A 27 0.45 19.66 -21.89
N LEU A 28 1.09 18.80 -21.11
CA LEU A 28 2.05 19.19 -20.07
C LEU A 28 3.35 18.41 -20.31
N GLU A 29 4.34 19.15 -20.78
CA GLU A 29 5.71 18.72 -20.97
C GLU A 29 6.36 18.37 -19.62
N GLY A 30 7.06 17.23 -19.55
CA GLY A 30 8.15 17.02 -18.58
C GLY A 30 7.94 16.03 -17.43
N SER A 31 6.99 15.10 -17.49
CA SER A 31 6.94 13.98 -16.53
C SER A 31 7.90 12.86 -16.98
N ALA A 32 8.95 12.60 -16.20
CA ALA A 32 9.80 11.43 -16.39
C ALA A 32 8.95 10.14 -16.24
N PRO A 33 9.23 9.08 -17.01
CA PRO A 33 8.43 7.85 -16.95
C PRO A 33 8.56 7.22 -15.56
N THR A 34 7.45 7.19 -14.81
CA THR A 34 7.34 6.45 -13.56
C THR A 34 7.28 4.96 -13.87
N GLU A 35 8.19 4.18 -13.30
CA GLU A 35 8.21 2.73 -13.51
C GLU A 35 7.15 2.06 -12.62
N LEU A 36 6.27 1.27 -13.24
CA LEU A 36 5.20 0.54 -12.58
C LEU A 36 5.60 -0.93 -12.42
N VAL A 37 5.77 -1.37 -11.18
CA VAL A 37 5.88 -2.80 -10.87
C VAL A 37 4.50 -3.32 -10.51
N THR A 38 3.92 -4.14 -11.38
CA THR A 38 2.65 -4.83 -11.11
C THR A 38 2.93 -6.29 -10.80
N LEU A 39 2.59 -6.72 -9.59
CA LEU A 39 2.58 -8.13 -9.23
C LEU A 39 1.17 -8.68 -9.43
N GLY A 40 0.94 -9.24 -10.62
CA GLY A 40 -0.24 -10.06 -10.92
C GLY A 40 0.09 -11.54 -10.67
N ASP A 41 -0.82 -12.26 -10.02
CA ASP A 41 -0.69 -13.69 -9.70
C ASP A 41 0.65 -14.05 -9.04
N VAL A 42 0.96 -13.43 -7.89
CA VAL A 42 2.03 -13.92 -7.01
C VAL A 42 1.68 -15.35 -6.61
N CYS A 43 2.31 -16.32 -7.28
CA CYS A 43 2.19 -17.73 -6.95
C CYS A 43 2.47 -17.94 -5.45
N HIS A 44 1.85 -18.97 -4.87
CA HIS A 44 1.69 -19.24 -3.43
C HIS A 44 3.01 -19.42 -2.65
N CYS A 45 3.82 -18.37 -2.61
CA CYS A 45 5.05 -18.27 -1.86
C CYS A 45 4.71 -17.81 -0.44
N PRO A 46 5.24 -18.47 0.60
CA PRO A 46 4.99 -18.08 1.99
C PRO A 46 5.58 -16.70 2.31
N SER A 47 6.65 -16.29 1.60
CA SER A 47 7.17 -14.94 1.66
C SER A 47 7.52 -14.44 0.25
N THR A 48 7.19 -13.19 -0.03
CA THR A 48 7.60 -12.48 -1.24
C THR A 48 8.38 -11.25 -0.83
N LYS A 49 9.59 -11.07 -1.36
CA LYS A 49 10.43 -9.92 -1.06
C LYS A 49 10.67 -9.08 -2.32
N ILE A 50 10.34 -7.80 -2.23
CA ILE A 50 10.66 -6.79 -3.24
C ILE A 50 11.78 -5.92 -2.67
N SER A 51 12.93 -5.94 -3.33
CA SER A 51 14.04 -5.06 -3.01
C SER A 51 14.73 -4.59 -4.27
N GLY A 52 15.09 -3.32 -4.31
CA GLY A 52 15.79 -2.75 -5.46
C GLY A 52 15.58 -1.24 -5.59
N LEU A 53 16.40 -0.63 -6.44
CA LEU A 53 16.24 0.77 -6.82
C LEU A 53 15.38 0.82 -8.09
N LEU A 54 14.19 1.40 -7.99
CA LEU A 54 13.34 1.68 -9.15
C LEU A 54 13.79 3.01 -9.76
N PHE A 55 14.84 2.96 -10.58
CA PHE A 55 15.24 4.09 -11.41
C PHE A 55 14.33 4.18 -12.64
N PRO A 56 14.06 5.36 -13.23
CA PRO A 56 13.12 5.55 -14.34
C PRO A 56 13.59 4.96 -15.70
N SER A 57 14.21 3.78 -15.74
CA SER A 57 14.73 3.20 -16.98
C SER A 57 14.91 1.68 -17.03
N LYS A 58 14.53 0.88 -16.02
CA LYS A 58 14.77 -0.58 -16.07
C LYS A 58 13.71 -1.41 -15.35
N PHE A 59 12.80 -1.94 -16.18
CA PHE A 59 11.83 -2.99 -15.87
C PHE A 59 12.39 -4.04 -14.91
N PHE A 60 11.89 -4.06 -13.67
CA PHE A 60 12.21 -5.12 -12.72
C PHE A 60 11.36 -6.37 -13.02
N GLN A 61 11.91 -7.31 -13.77
CA GLN A 61 11.44 -8.71 -13.68
C GLN A 61 12.02 -9.30 -12.41
N SER A 62 11.20 -9.99 -11.61
CA SER A 62 11.66 -10.67 -10.38
C SER A 62 12.87 -11.55 -10.71
N GLY A 63 14.06 -11.13 -10.29
CA GLY A 63 15.27 -11.92 -10.45
C GLY A 63 15.17 -13.19 -9.62
N ASP A 64 15.33 -14.34 -10.27
CA ASP A 64 15.53 -15.68 -9.69
C ASP A 64 14.65 -16.01 -8.47
N ALA A 65 13.34 -15.86 -8.60
CA ALA A 65 12.43 -16.70 -7.83
C ALA A 65 12.48 -18.11 -8.45
N ALA A 66 13.46 -18.92 -8.04
CA ALA A 66 13.41 -20.36 -8.28
C ALA A 66 12.01 -20.84 -7.90
N LEU A 67 11.33 -21.54 -8.83
CA LEU A 67 9.99 -22.09 -8.63
C LEU A 67 10.02 -23.09 -7.47
N VAL A 68 9.86 -22.59 -6.24
CA VAL A 68 9.64 -23.40 -5.04
C VAL A 68 8.24 -24.01 -5.18
N PRO A 69 8.06 -25.31 -4.92
CA PRO A 69 6.76 -25.98 -5.10
C PRO A 69 5.66 -25.26 -4.31
N CYS A 70 4.51 -25.07 -4.98
CA CYS A 70 3.28 -24.46 -4.45
C CYS A 70 3.00 -24.94 -3.02
N SER A 71 3.19 -24.06 -2.05
CA SER A 71 2.71 -24.30 -0.69
C SER A 71 1.20 -24.03 -0.66
N THR A 72 0.43 -24.88 0.01
CA THR A 72 -0.98 -24.64 0.34
C THR A 72 -1.11 -23.64 1.50
N ALA A 73 -0.21 -22.66 1.57
CA ALA A 73 -0.20 -21.68 2.65
C ALA A 73 -1.49 -20.87 2.59
N SER A 74 -2.18 -20.85 3.73
CA SER A 74 -3.37 -20.04 3.90
C SER A 74 -3.01 -18.55 3.67
N PRO A 75 -3.94 -17.72 3.17
CA PRO A 75 -3.66 -16.29 2.93
C PRO A 75 -3.11 -15.59 4.18
N HIS A 76 -3.51 -16.03 5.38
CA HIS A 76 -3.02 -15.55 6.68
C HIS A 76 -1.53 -15.84 6.96
N GLU A 77 -0.91 -16.81 6.28
CA GLU A 77 0.50 -17.18 6.47
C GLU A 77 1.44 -16.51 5.45
N ARG A 78 0.90 -15.69 4.54
CA ARG A 78 1.69 -15.01 3.50
C ARG A 78 2.26 -13.71 4.01
N GLU A 79 3.56 -13.54 3.83
CA GLU A 79 4.27 -12.31 4.16
C GLU A 79 4.75 -11.61 2.87
N LEU A 80 4.52 -10.31 2.77
CA LEU A 80 5.11 -9.46 1.75
C LEU A 80 6.08 -8.47 2.40
N VAL A 81 7.32 -8.44 1.93
CA VAL A 81 8.34 -7.51 2.41
C VAL A 81 8.78 -6.61 1.26
N ILE A 82 8.43 -5.34 1.34
CA ILE A 82 8.91 -4.28 0.45
C ILE A 82 10.01 -3.55 1.22
N GLU A 83 11.26 -3.75 0.82
CA GLU A 83 12.42 -3.27 1.57
C GLU A 83 13.44 -2.56 0.68
N ASN A 84 13.95 -1.43 1.18
CA ASN A 84 15.05 -0.68 0.57
C ASN A 84 14.72 -0.26 -0.88
N VAL A 85 13.47 0.16 -1.09
CA VAL A 85 13.00 0.70 -2.38
C VAL A 85 13.08 2.23 -2.35
N CYS A 86 13.67 2.80 -3.39
CA CYS A 86 13.80 4.25 -3.54
C CYS A 86 12.99 4.74 -4.75
N GLY A 87 11.86 5.41 -4.49
CA GLY A 87 10.94 5.94 -5.50
C GLY A 87 10.19 4.88 -6.31
N GLY A 88 9.24 5.33 -7.14
CA GLY A 88 8.49 4.49 -8.09
C GLY A 88 7.09 4.13 -7.60
N VAL A 89 6.46 3.17 -8.28
CA VAL A 89 5.10 2.73 -7.96
C VAL A 89 5.05 1.21 -7.92
N ILE A 90 4.53 0.65 -6.82
CA ILE A 90 4.35 -0.78 -6.61
C ILE A 90 2.86 -1.08 -6.47
N HIS A 91 2.30 -1.85 -7.40
CA HIS A 91 0.91 -2.30 -7.34
C HIS A 91 0.86 -3.80 -7.06
N VAL A 92 0.13 -4.17 -6.02
CA VAL A 92 -0.06 -5.55 -5.59
C VAL A 92 -1.54 -5.84 -5.43
N ALA A 93 -2.13 -6.48 -6.45
CA ALA A 93 -3.53 -6.87 -6.48
C ALA A 93 -3.75 -8.24 -5.82
N ALA A 94 -3.27 -8.40 -4.58
CA ALA A 94 -3.36 -9.65 -3.81
C ALA A 94 -3.52 -9.36 -2.31
N SER A 95 -3.94 -10.39 -1.56
CA SER A 95 -4.09 -10.37 -0.11
C SER A 95 -2.88 -11.02 0.59
N PHE A 96 -2.50 -10.51 1.75
CA PHE A 96 -1.40 -11.06 2.56
C PHE A 96 -1.76 -11.07 4.04
N GLY A 97 -1.22 -12.02 4.80
CA GLY A 97 -1.31 -12.00 6.26
C GLY A 97 -0.61 -10.75 6.81
N VAL A 98 0.66 -10.58 6.47
CA VAL A 98 1.45 -9.44 6.96
C VAL A 98 2.19 -8.77 5.80
N VAL A 99 2.15 -7.44 5.75
CA VAL A 99 2.94 -6.64 4.82
C VAL A 99 3.87 -5.71 5.57
N HIS A 100 5.17 -5.82 5.27
CA HIS A 100 6.21 -4.95 5.78
C HIS A 100 6.66 -4.01 4.67
N VAL A 101 6.49 -2.70 4.88
CA VAL A 101 7.13 -1.65 4.05
C VAL A 101 8.22 -1.02 4.90
N ARG A 102 9.48 -1.35 4.61
CA ARG A 102 10.59 -0.93 5.49
C ARG A 102 11.81 -0.38 4.76
N ASP A 103 12.47 0.59 5.38
CA ASP A 103 13.68 1.22 4.84
C ASP A 103 13.48 1.80 3.42
N CYS A 104 12.24 2.15 3.06
CA CYS A 104 11.90 2.71 1.77
C CYS A 104 11.98 4.24 1.79
N SER A 105 12.36 4.85 0.66
CA SER A 105 12.55 6.30 0.59
C SER A 105 12.18 6.90 -0.77
N GLY A 106 12.13 8.23 -0.84
CA GLY A 106 11.79 8.95 -2.06
C GLY A 106 10.30 8.89 -2.38
N GLN A 107 9.86 9.47 -3.50
CA GLN A 107 8.44 9.43 -3.93
C GLN A 107 8.06 8.01 -4.37
N LEU A 108 7.86 7.14 -3.39
CA LEU A 108 7.43 5.76 -3.56
C LEU A 108 5.94 5.66 -3.23
N GLU A 109 5.17 5.10 -4.14
CA GLU A 109 3.77 4.76 -3.94
C GLU A 109 3.62 3.24 -3.87
N VAL A 110 2.99 2.74 -2.82
CA VAL A 110 2.68 1.33 -2.63
C VAL A 110 1.17 1.16 -2.58
N ALA A 111 0.59 0.57 -3.61
CA ALA A 111 -0.82 0.22 -3.68
C ALA A 111 -0.97 -1.30 -3.43
N LEU A 112 -1.54 -1.64 -2.29
CA LEU A 112 -1.81 -3.00 -1.86
C LEU A 112 -3.33 -3.21 -1.79
N ALA A 113 -3.82 -4.36 -2.26
CA ALA A 113 -5.23 -4.66 -2.14
C ALA A 113 -5.63 -4.86 -0.67
N ALA A 114 -5.16 -5.93 -0.02
CA ALA A 114 -5.59 -6.27 1.33
C ALA A 114 -4.46 -6.88 2.18
N SER A 115 -4.49 -6.61 3.49
CA SER A 115 -3.63 -7.27 4.47
C SER A 115 -4.30 -7.48 5.81
N ALA A 116 -3.88 -8.48 6.60
CA ALA A 116 -4.33 -8.56 7.99
C ALA A 116 -3.52 -7.57 8.85
N ALA A 117 -2.21 -7.47 8.64
CA ALA A 117 -1.37 -6.48 9.30
C ALA A 117 -0.49 -5.72 8.30
N LEU A 118 -0.48 -4.40 8.42
CA LEU A 118 0.41 -3.52 7.66
C LEU A 118 1.41 -2.85 8.62
N VAL A 119 2.71 -3.06 8.39
CA VAL A 119 3.78 -2.47 9.20
C VAL A 119 4.65 -1.59 8.32
N VAL A 120 4.67 -0.29 8.59
CA VAL A 120 5.49 0.71 7.90
C VAL A 120 6.61 1.17 8.82
N GLN A 121 7.86 0.92 8.45
CA GLN A 121 8.99 1.16 9.35
C GLN A 121 10.20 1.82 8.68
N ARG A 122 10.77 2.86 9.31
CA ARG A 122 11.96 3.57 8.79
C ARG A 122 11.79 4.07 7.35
N CYS A 123 10.57 4.49 7.00
CA CYS A 123 10.24 4.99 5.67
C CYS A 123 10.29 6.52 5.61
N HIS A 124 10.68 7.09 4.46
CA HIS A 124 10.76 8.53 4.26
C HIS A 124 10.14 8.98 2.93
N ASN A 125 9.14 9.86 2.98
CA ASN A 125 8.46 10.39 1.79
C ASN A 125 7.66 9.33 0.99
N VAL A 126 7.09 8.34 1.68
CA VAL A 126 6.39 7.19 1.08
C VAL A 126 4.87 7.34 1.20
N THR A 127 4.14 6.99 0.15
CA THR A 127 2.68 6.88 0.15
C THR A 127 2.26 5.42 0.12
N VAL A 128 1.37 4.99 1.01
CA VAL A 128 0.81 3.63 1.03
C VAL A 128 -0.70 3.68 0.92
N HIS A 129 -1.25 2.95 -0.04
CA HIS A 129 -2.68 2.72 -0.21
C HIS A 129 -2.96 1.25 0.12
N ALA A 130 -3.77 0.98 1.15
CA ALA A 130 -4.04 -0.39 1.55
C ALA A 130 -5.38 -0.53 2.29
N ALA A 131 -6.04 -1.68 2.13
CA ALA A 131 -6.90 -2.19 3.19
C ALA A 131 -6.09 -3.05 4.16
N ALA A 132 -6.24 -2.79 5.44
CA ALA A 132 -5.53 -3.53 6.48
C ALA A 132 -6.40 -3.67 7.72
N LYS A 133 -6.39 -4.81 8.41
CA LYS A 133 -7.12 -4.93 9.69
C LYS A 133 -6.43 -4.10 10.77
N THR A 134 -5.12 -4.28 10.90
CA THR A 134 -4.25 -3.50 11.78
C THR A 134 -3.17 -2.78 10.98
N THR A 135 -2.79 -1.59 11.43
CA THR A 135 -1.72 -0.80 10.81
C THR A 135 -0.81 -0.22 11.87
N GLU A 136 0.50 -0.38 11.71
CA GLU A 136 1.53 0.13 12.60
C GLU A 136 2.57 0.94 11.83
N ILE A 137 2.99 2.07 12.38
CA ILE A 137 4.02 2.94 11.80
C ILE A 137 5.11 3.20 12.83
N HIS A 138 6.37 3.00 12.45
CA HIS A 138 7.52 3.21 13.33
C HIS A 138 8.65 3.98 12.63
N ASP A 139 9.29 4.91 13.34
CA ASP A 139 10.50 5.61 12.89
C ASP A 139 10.41 6.22 11.47
N SER A 140 9.22 6.65 11.05
CA SER A 140 8.95 7.05 9.65
C SER A 140 8.58 8.53 9.52
N GLN A 141 8.93 9.16 8.40
CA GLN A 141 8.73 10.59 8.21
C GLN A 141 8.13 10.94 6.85
N PHE A 142 7.22 11.92 6.81
CA PHE A 142 6.53 12.33 5.57
C PHE A 142 5.83 11.13 4.90
N VAL A 143 5.04 10.40 5.67
CA VAL A 143 4.33 9.22 5.18
C VAL A 143 2.86 9.53 5.06
N THR A 144 2.28 9.24 3.90
CA THR A 144 0.84 9.33 3.67
C THR A 144 0.26 7.93 3.60
N LEU A 145 -0.73 7.64 4.43
CA LEU A 145 -1.47 6.38 4.41
C LEU A 145 -2.91 6.64 3.97
N ALA A 146 -3.29 6.11 2.81
CA ALA A 146 -4.68 6.03 2.38
C ALA A 146 -5.21 4.64 2.79
N LEU A 147 -5.98 4.58 3.88
CA LEU A 147 -6.35 3.31 4.51
C LEU A 147 -7.85 3.04 4.50
N PHE A 148 -8.17 1.78 4.31
CA PHE A 148 -9.40 1.18 4.81
C PHE A 148 -9.00 0.25 5.95
N SER A 149 -9.30 0.64 7.19
CA SER A 149 -8.85 -0.09 8.37
C SER A 149 -9.97 -0.23 9.39
N GLU A 150 -10.11 -1.42 9.96
CA GLU A 150 -11.04 -1.69 11.06
C GLU A 150 -10.57 -1.01 12.34
N GLU A 151 -9.27 -1.12 12.61
CA GLU A 151 -8.65 -0.54 13.78
C GLU A 151 -7.94 0.77 13.40
N PRO A 152 -7.92 1.78 14.30
CA PRO A 152 -7.15 2.99 14.06
C PRO A 152 -5.65 2.66 13.95
N PRO A 153 -4.91 3.27 13.00
CA PRO A 153 -3.49 3.01 12.85
C PRO A 153 -2.71 3.45 14.10
N THR A 154 -1.79 2.60 14.54
CA THR A 154 -0.90 2.89 15.66
C THR A 154 0.34 3.61 15.14
N ILE A 155 0.57 4.83 15.63
CA ILE A 155 1.74 5.64 15.28
C ILE A 155 2.72 5.56 16.43
N GLY A 156 3.82 4.83 16.23
CA GLY A 156 4.88 4.64 17.21
C GLY A 156 5.83 5.85 17.32
N GLU A 157 6.79 5.72 18.23
CA GLU A 157 7.84 6.72 18.44
C GLU A 157 8.68 6.96 17.18
N GLY A 158 9.31 8.13 17.10
CA GLY A 158 10.16 8.52 15.96
C GLY A 158 9.40 8.93 14.69
N CYS A 159 8.06 8.83 14.67
CA CYS A 159 7.25 9.23 13.53
C CYS A 159 7.05 10.75 13.43
N LYS A 160 7.08 11.30 12.21
CA LYS A 160 6.84 12.75 11.97
C LYS A 160 6.12 13.00 10.64
N ALA A 161 5.22 13.98 10.62
CA ALA A 161 4.48 14.35 9.41
C ALA A 161 3.80 13.13 8.76
N ILE A 162 2.98 12.44 9.56
CA ILE A 162 2.16 11.31 9.10
C ILE A 162 0.79 11.86 8.71
N GLU A 163 0.36 11.57 7.49
CA GLU A 163 -0.95 11.93 6.98
C GLU A 163 -1.79 10.68 6.81
N LEU A 164 -3.03 10.73 7.29
CA LEU A 164 -4.00 9.64 7.17
C LEU A 164 -5.15 10.12 6.29
N CYS A 165 -5.48 9.32 5.28
CA CYS A 165 -6.52 9.60 4.30
C CYS A 165 -7.43 8.37 4.16
N THR A 166 -8.66 8.60 3.71
CA THR A 166 -9.56 7.50 3.34
C THR A 166 -9.05 6.82 2.08
N LEU A 167 -9.01 5.49 2.08
CA LEU A 167 -8.70 4.72 0.88
C LEU A 167 -9.76 4.95 -0.20
N ASN A 168 -9.32 5.32 -1.39
CA ASN A 168 -10.13 5.39 -2.59
C ASN A 168 -9.45 4.56 -3.68
N MET A 169 -9.74 3.26 -3.70
CA MET A 169 -9.16 2.32 -4.66
C MET A 169 -10.26 1.38 -5.18
N THR A 170 -10.09 0.93 -6.42
CA THR A 170 -10.92 -0.13 -7.00
C THR A 170 -10.01 -1.27 -7.41
N VAL A 171 -10.35 -2.48 -6.95
CA VAL A 171 -9.62 -3.71 -7.28
C VAL A 171 -10.63 -4.79 -7.66
N PRO A 172 -10.44 -5.53 -8.76
CA PRO A 172 -11.30 -6.67 -9.07
C PRO A 172 -11.31 -7.70 -7.93
N GLY A 173 -12.50 -8.14 -7.51
CA GLY A 173 -12.63 -9.11 -6.43
C GLY A 173 -12.28 -8.56 -5.03
N TRP A 174 -12.34 -7.24 -4.85
CA TRP A 174 -12.04 -6.55 -3.60
C TRP A 174 -12.63 -7.24 -2.36
N GLU A 175 -13.92 -7.55 -2.39
CA GLU A 175 -14.63 -8.15 -1.26
C GLU A 175 -14.08 -9.54 -0.92
N THR A 176 -13.62 -10.30 -1.93
CA THR A 176 -12.98 -11.61 -1.72
C THR A 176 -11.61 -11.44 -1.07
N LEU A 177 -10.81 -10.48 -1.56
CA LEU A 177 -9.48 -10.20 -1.02
C LEU A 177 -9.54 -9.70 0.43
N LEU A 178 -10.55 -8.90 0.78
CA LEU A 178 -10.79 -8.47 2.17
C LEU A 178 -11.19 -9.63 3.07
N ALA A 179 -12.10 -10.49 2.61
CA ALA A 179 -12.56 -11.66 3.35
C ALA A 179 -11.41 -12.64 3.65
N GLU A 180 -10.47 -12.81 2.72
CA GLU A 180 -9.28 -13.67 2.89
C GLU A 180 -8.37 -13.25 4.05
N VAL A 181 -8.39 -11.98 4.43
CA VAL A 181 -7.58 -11.44 5.55
C VAL A 181 -8.44 -11.00 6.74
N SER A 182 -9.74 -11.33 6.72
CA SER A 182 -10.70 -10.99 7.78
C SER A 182 -10.79 -9.48 8.05
N VAL A 183 -10.88 -8.71 6.96
CA VAL A 183 -11.22 -7.28 6.96
C VAL A 183 -12.71 -7.14 6.58
N ASP A 184 -13.52 -6.62 7.48
CA ASP A 184 -14.96 -6.41 7.33
C ASP A 184 -15.27 -5.09 6.59
N ILE A 185 -16.36 -5.08 5.82
CA ILE A 185 -16.83 -3.93 5.01
C ILE A 185 -17.94 -3.17 5.73
#